data_AF-A0A3Q1DBA6-F1
#
_entry.id   AF-A0A3Q1DBA6-F1
#
_cell.length_a   1.000
_cell.length_b   1.000
_cell.length_c   1.000
_cell.angle_alpha   90.00
_cell.angle_beta   90.00
_cell.angle_gamma   90.00
#
_symmetry.space_group_name_H-M   'P 1'
#
loop_
_entity.id
_entity.type
_entity.pdbx_description
1 polymer ?
#
loop_
_entity_poly.entity_id
_entity_poly.type
_entity_poly.pdbx_seq_one_letter_code
_entity_poly.pdbx_strand_id
1 'polypeptide(L)'
;MSFNRMSEDQEVRHKRNRALFELQMKRRELDEAKKEKKELQEELESLTQREVELLQKIEDMRNLRLTKEMSFKSELDQLWEKADKAKREVLEKQAQVEKLKEKAAQRKQEMDKYSVYKDFLDEAVKYTQFEDTDAMVNHFEKLLSIREKLRAKETKRQEKQSQQRKTLQELEERRQLLLTQHDVEMSKLQAELDRTRAEADAWETKLNHSRQTATKQALELSRVRMATLNMYEKTGGKVGGADGVDMHDTVQQLDKIKVFILKNTEILKEYQKSLRQDDEKKQERTRTPVKGKENKA
;
A
#
# COMPACT_ATOMS: atom_id res chain seq x y z
N MET A 1 -122.96 -6.08 -143.42
CA MET A 1 -123.70 -7.00 -142.53
C MET A 1 -122.77 -8.14 -142.14
N SER A 2 -122.30 -8.17 -140.88
CA SER A 2 -122.45 -9.28 -139.87
C SER A 2 -121.51 -10.50 -140.06
N PHE A 3 -120.91 -11.20 -139.07
CA PHE A 3 -121.34 -11.58 -137.71
C PHE A 3 -120.17 -12.15 -136.84
N ASN A 4 -120.35 -12.09 -135.53
CA ASN A 4 -119.56 -12.50 -134.35
C ASN A 4 -119.68 -14.03 -134.01
N ARG A 5 -118.61 -14.82 -133.72
CA ARG A 5 -118.70 -16.16 -133.04
C ARG A 5 -117.43 -16.96 -132.59
N MET A 6 -116.19 -16.48 -132.68
CA MET A 6 -115.01 -17.29 -132.26
C MET A 6 -114.36 -16.85 -130.92
N SER A 7 -115.17 -16.60 -129.88
CA SER A 7 -114.76 -15.91 -128.64
C SER A 7 -114.76 -16.75 -127.33
N GLU A 8 -115.18 -18.03 -127.30
CA GLU A 8 -115.44 -18.73 -126.01
C GLU A 8 -114.44 -19.86 -125.63
N ASP A 9 -113.77 -20.55 -126.56
CA ASP A 9 -113.04 -21.79 -126.23
C ASP A 9 -111.59 -21.59 -125.71
N GLN A 10 -111.07 -20.36 -125.73
CA GLN A 10 -109.78 -20.02 -125.11
C GLN A 10 -109.90 -19.66 -123.62
N GLU A 11 -111.09 -19.32 -123.12
CA GLU A 11 -111.27 -18.77 -121.76
C GLU A 11 -111.13 -19.83 -120.65
N VAL A 12 -111.46 -21.10 -120.92
CA VAL A 12 -111.41 -22.20 -119.93
C VAL A 12 -109.97 -22.67 -119.65
N ARG A 13 -109.08 -22.67 -120.67
CA ARG A 13 -107.65 -22.95 -120.47
C ARG A 13 -106.98 -21.89 -119.61
N HIS A 14 -107.45 -20.64 -119.66
CA HIS A 14 -106.95 -19.57 -118.82
C HIS A 14 -107.28 -19.76 -117.34
N LYS A 15 -108.46 -20.32 -116.99
CA LYS A 15 -108.85 -20.51 -115.58
C LYS A 15 -108.09 -21.63 -114.86
N ARG A 16 -107.87 -22.79 -115.52
CA ARG A 16 -107.12 -23.91 -114.91
C ARG A 16 -105.64 -23.60 -114.70
N ASN A 17 -105.04 -22.88 -115.65
CA ASN A 17 -103.67 -22.40 -115.52
C ASN A 17 -103.52 -21.36 -114.39
N ARG A 18 -104.61 -20.69 -113.98
CA ARG A 18 -104.61 -19.70 -112.88
C ARG A 18 -104.49 -20.36 -111.49
N ALA A 19 -105.25 -21.40 -111.22
CA ALA A 19 -105.29 -22.02 -109.88
C ALA A 19 -104.01 -22.83 -109.54
N LEU A 20 -103.44 -23.51 -110.54
CA LEU A 20 -102.16 -24.23 -110.37
C LEU A 20 -101.00 -23.25 -110.17
N PHE A 21 -101.10 -22.08 -110.79
CA PHE A 21 -100.18 -20.97 -110.57
C PHE A 21 -100.28 -20.46 -109.13
N GLU A 22 -101.47 -20.21 -108.60
CA GLU A 22 -101.66 -19.73 -107.22
C GLU A 22 -101.09 -20.67 -106.14
N LEU A 23 -101.25 -21.99 -106.27
CA LEU A 23 -100.75 -22.95 -105.28
C LEU A 23 -99.22 -23.11 -105.33
N GLN A 24 -98.63 -23.00 -106.52
CA GLN A 24 -97.18 -22.86 -106.67
C GLN A 24 -96.67 -21.54 -106.07
N MET A 25 -97.42 -20.44 -106.20
CA MET A 25 -97.06 -19.16 -105.58
C MET A 25 -97.06 -19.26 -104.06
N LYS A 26 -98.08 -19.84 -103.42
CA LYS A 26 -98.13 -20.00 -101.95
C LYS A 26 -97.00 -20.87 -101.38
N ARG A 27 -96.56 -21.91 -102.11
CA ARG A 27 -95.45 -22.74 -101.66
C ARG A 27 -94.09 -22.05 -101.83
N ARG A 28 -93.95 -21.25 -102.89
CA ARG A 28 -92.82 -20.33 -103.05
C ARG A 28 -92.79 -19.31 -101.91
N GLU A 29 -93.92 -18.70 -101.57
CA GLU A 29 -94.03 -17.76 -100.43
C GLU A 29 -93.61 -18.39 -99.10
N LEU A 30 -94.00 -19.64 -98.81
CA LEU A 30 -93.63 -20.31 -97.56
C LEU A 30 -92.14 -20.70 -97.51
N ASP A 31 -91.59 -21.16 -98.63
CA ASP A 31 -90.17 -21.49 -98.73
C ASP A 31 -89.30 -20.22 -98.75
N GLU A 32 -89.81 -19.12 -99.29
CA GLU A 32 -89.23 -17.77 -99.19
C GLU A 32 -89.24 -17.29 -97.75
N ALA A 33 -90.36 -17.36 -97.03
CA ALA A 33 -90.44 -16.96 -95.62
C ALA A 33 -89.55 -17.80 -94.69
N LYS A 34 -89.35 -19.10 -94.98
CA LYS A 34 -88.42 -19.95 -94.23
C LYS A 34 -86.96 -19.65 -94.54
N LYS A 35 -86.64 -19.24 -95.77
CA LYS A 35 -85.32 -18.73 -96.13
C LYS A 35 -85.05 -17.41 -95.43
N GLU A 36 -85.98 -16.45 -95.50
CA GLU A 36 -85.88 -15.17 -94.78
C GLU A 36 -85.69 -15.36 -93.27
N LYS A 37 -86.42 -16.29 -92.64
CA LYS A 37 -86.24 -16.54 -91.19
C LYS A 37 -84.85 -17.09 -90.86
N LYS A 38 -84.30 -17.99 -91.69
CA LYS A 38 -82.95 -18.52 -91.48
C LYS A 38 -81.89 -17.45 -91.72
N GLU A 39 -82.07 -16.66 -92.77
CA GLU A 39 -81.21 -15.51 -93.07
C GLU A 39 -81.19 -14.51 -91.92
N LEU A 40 -82.36 -14.17 -91.35
CA LEU A 40 -82.46 -13.32 -90.17
C LEU A 40 -81.82 -13.94 -88.91
N GLN A 41 -81.90 -15.26 -88.74
CA GLN A 41 -81.25 -15.95 -87.61
C GLN A 41 -79.72 -15.96 -87.75
N GLU A 42 -79.21 -16.26 -88.94
CA GLU A 42 -77.78 -16.20 -89.25
C GLU A 42 -77.25 -14.76 -89.12
N GLU A 43 -78.02 -13.77 -89.54
CA GLU A 43 -77.70 -12.36 -89.40
C GLU A 43 -77.66 -11.96 -87.91
N LEU A 44 -78.62 -12.40 -87.09
CA LEU A 44 -78.66 -12.12 -85.65
C LEU A 44 -77.52 -12.81 -84.88
N GLU A 45 -77.15 -14.04 -85.26
CA GLU A 45 -75.96 -14.72 -84.72
C GLU A 45 -74.66 -14.01 -85.13
N SER A 46 -74.56 -13.52 -86.35
CA SER A 46 -73.40 -12.73 -86.80
C SER A 46 -73.29 -11.39 -86.07
N LEU A 47 -74.42 -10.73 -85.79
CA LEU A 47 -74.48 -9.47 -85.06
C LEU A 47 -74.13 -9.66 -83.58
N THR A 48 -74.61 -10.72 -82.94
CA THR A 48 -74.28 -11.03 -81.54
C THR A 48 -72.81 -11.41 -81.37
N GLN A 49 -72.24 -12.19 -82.30
CA GLN A 49 -70.78 -12.43 -82.32
C GLN A 49 -70.01 -11.12 -82.49
N ARG A 50 -70.48 -10.24 -83.38
CA ARG A 50 -69.85 -8.94 -83.60
C ARG A 50 -69.93 -8.02 -82.37
N GLU A 51 -71.03 -8.06 -81.64
CA GLU A 51 -71.21 -7.30 -80.40
C GLU A 51 -70.21 -7.76 -79.33
N VAL A 52 -70.06 -9.08 -79.15
CA VAL A 52 -69.07 -9.66 -78.22
C VAL A 52 -67.64 -9.26 -78.61
N GLU A 53 -67.28 -9.34 -79.90
CA GLU A 53 -65.97 -8.90 -80.39
C GLU A 53 -65.71 -7.41 -80.11
N LEU A 54 -66.72 -6.55 -80.29
CA LEU A 54 -66.59 -5.12 -80.06
C LEU A 54 -66.44 -4.80 -78.58
N LEU A 55 -67.20 -5.46 -77.71
CA LEU A 55 -67.06 -5.32 -76.26
C LEU A 55 -65.67 -5.74 -75.79
N GLN A 56 -65.15 -6.85 -76.32
CA GLN A 56 -63.82 -7.32 -75.99
C GLN A 56 -62.72 -6.35 -76.47
N LYS A 57 -62.85 -5.79 -77.68
CA LYS A 57 -61.94 -4.74 -78.17
C LYS A 57 -62.01 -3.46 -77.34
N ILE A 58 -63.19 -3.06 -76.86
CA ILE A 58 -63.34 -1.90 -75.98
C ILE A 58 -62.62 -2.15 -74.65
N GLU A 59 -62.76 -3.34 -74.08
CA GLU A 59 -62.10 -3.72 -72.83
C GLU A 59 -60.58 -3.79 -73.00
N ASP A 60 -60.09 -4.38 -74.10
CA ASP A 60 -58.67 -4.42 -74.44
C ASP A 60 -58.08 -3.00 -74.62
N MET A 61 -58.82 -2.10 -75.28
CA MET A 61 -58.40 -0.69 -75.42
C MET A 61 -58.38 0.05 -74.07
N ARG A 62 -59.35 -0.22 -73.18
CA ARG A 62 -59.35 0.36 -71.83
C ARG A 62 -58.17 -0.13 -71.01
N ASN A 63 -57.88 -1.44 -71.04
CA ASN A 63 -56.75 -2.04 -70.38
C ASN A 63 -55.42 -1.53 -70.92
N LEU A 64 -55.28 -1.40 -72.26
CA LEU A 64 -54.10 -0.83 -72.88
C LEU A 64 -53.89 0.65 -72.50
N ARG A 65 -54.97 1.42 -72.38
CA ARG A 65 -54.89 2.81 -71.93
C ARG A 65 -54.46 2.90 -70.46
N LEU A 66 -55.05 2.09 -69.58
CA LEU A 66 -54.70 2.07 -68.16
C LEU A 66 -53.24 1.64 -67.95
N THR A 67 -52.79 0.60 -68.64
CA THR A 67 -51.39 0.14 -68.57
C THR A 67 -50.41 1.22 -69.04
N LYS A 68 -50.70 1.92 -70.14
CA LYS A 68 -49.90 3.07 -70.58
C LYS A 68 -49.91 4.21 -69.58
N GLU A 69 -51.06 4.58 -69.02
CA GLU A 69 -51.14 5.63 -68.00
C GLU A 69 -50.35 5.26 -66.73
N MET A 70 -50.39 4.00 -66.31
CA MET A 70 -49.58 3.50 -65.19
C MET A 70 -48.07 3.48 -65.53
N SER A 71 -47.68 3.06 -66.73
CA SER A 71 -46.27 3.06 -67.13
C SER A 71 -45.73 4.48 -67.22
N PHE A 72 -46.48 5.42 -67.80
CA PHE A 72 -46.12 6.84 -67.84
C PHE A 72 -46.00 7.45 -66.43
N LYS A 73 -46.94 7.15 -65.52
CA LYS A 73 -46.83 7.60 -64.12
C LYS A 73 -45.61 7.02 -63.43
N SER A 74 -45.36 5.71 -63.59
CA SER A 74 -44.19 5.05 -63.01
C SER A 74 -42.87 5.61 -63.55
N GLU A 75 -42.78 5.89 -64.85
CA GLU A 75 -41.62 6.53 -65.47
C GLU A 75 -41.42 7.95 -64.95
N LEU A 76 -42.51 8.72 -64.82
CA LEU A 76 -42.46 10.08 -64.28
C LEU A 76 -42.01 10.09 -62.82
N ASP A 77 -42.53 9.19 -61.99
CA ASP A 77 -42.13 9.04 -60.58
C ASP A 77 -40.65 8.61 -60.46
N GLN A 78 -40.18 7.72 -61.33
CA GLN A 78 -38.77 7.33 -61.38
C GLN A 78 -37.86 8.49 -61.79
N LEU A 79 -38.30 9.34 -62.72
CA LEU A 79 -37.55 10.54 -63.12
C LEU A 79 -37.51 11.56 -61.99
N TRP A 80 -38.63 11.79 -61.29
CA TRP A 80 -38.67 12.66 -60.11
C TRP A 80 -37.79 12.14 -58.98
N GLU A 81 -37.81 10.85 -58.69
CA GLU A 81 -36.98 10.23 -57.67
C GLU A 81 -35.48 10.31 -58.02
N LYS A 82 -35.12 10.10 -59.28
CA LYS A 82 -33.73 10.28 -59.75
C LYS A 82 -33.30 11.75 -59.68
N ALA A 83 -34.17 12.68 -60.05
CA ALA A 83 -33.90 14.11 -59.97
C ALA A 83 -33.75 14.57 -58.51
N ASP A 84 -34.58 14.07 -57.59
CA ASP A 84 -34.50 14.40 -56.17
C ASP A 84 -33.26 13.79 -55.52
N LYS A 85 -32.91 12.55 -55.84
CA LYS A 85 -31.64 11.93 -55.42
C LYS A 85 -30.43 12.72 -55.93
N ALA A 86 -30.41 13.06 -57.21
CA ALA A 86 -29.34 13.87 -57.78
C ALA A 86 -29.25 15.23 -57.08
N LYS A 87 -30.37 15.87 -56.77
CA LYS A 87 -30.41 17.15 -56.04
C LYS A 87 -29.88 17.01 -54.61
N ARG A 88 -30.25 15.95 -53.89
CA ARG A 88 -29.72 15.67 -52.53
C ARG A 88 -28.23 15.39 -52.56
N GLU A 89 -27.75 14.58 -53.51
CA GLU A 89 -26.33 14.30 -53.67
C GLU A 89 -25.53 15.56 -54.02
N VAL A 90 -26.06 16.43 -54.89
CA VAL A 90 -25.44 17.72 -55.20
C VAL A 90 -25.36 18.58 -53.95
N LEU A 91 -26.44 18.71 -53.18
CA LEU A 91 -26.45 19.49 -51.93
C LEU A 91 -25.47 18.93 -50.90
N GLU A 92 -25.39 17.60 -50.75
CA GLU A 92 -24.46 16.96 -49.83
C GLU A 92 -23.01 17.19 -50.26
N LYS A 93 -22.68 16.95 -51.53
CA LYS A 93 -21.34 17.21 -52.08
C LYS A 93 -20.98 18.69 -51.96
N GLN A 94 -21.94 19.59 -52.17
CA GLN A 94 -21.71 21.03 -52.03
C GLN A 94 -21.45 21.42 -50.57
N ALA A 95 -22.18 20.86 -49.61
CA ALA A 95 -21.90 21.03 -48.19
C ALA A 95 -20.52 20.47 -47.79
N GLN A 96 -20.10 19.33 -48.35
CA GLN A 96 -18.76 18.78 -48.14
C GLN A 96 -17.67 19.69 -48.72
N VAL A 97 -17.88 20.22 -49.92
CA VAL A 97 -16.96 21.18 -50.56
C VAL A 97 -16.81 22.44 -49.71
N GLU A 98 -17.91 23.00 -49.19
CA GLU A 98 -17.83 24.18 -48.33
C GLU A 98 -17.09 23.88 -47.01
N LYS A 99 -17.36 22.75 -46.35
CA LYS A 99 -16.58 22.33 -45.16
C LYS A 99 -15.09 22.15 -45.45
N LEU A 100 -14.74 21.62 -46.61
CA LEU A 100 -13.34 21.47 -47.02
C LEU A 100 -12.68 22.81 -47.30
N LYS A 101 -13.39 23.75 -47.94
CA LYS A 101 -12.93 25.13 -48.15
C LYS A 101 -12.70 25.84 -46.82
N GLU A 102 -13.61 25.73 -45.86
CA GLU A 102 -13.44 26.30 -44.52
C GLU A 102 -12.20 25.73 -43.82
N LYS A 103 -12.02 24.41 -43.82
CA LYS A 103 -10.81 23.77 -43.24
C LYS A 103 -9.52 24.16 -43.96
N ALA A 104 -9.57 24.37 -45.28
CA ALA A 104 -8.43 24.84 -46.04
C ALA A 104 -8.11 26.31 -45.72
N ALA A 105 -9.13 27.16 -45.60
CA ALA A 105 -8.97 28.55 -45.20
C ALA A 105 -8.41 28.68 -43.79
N GLN A 106 -8.89 27.88 -42.83
CA GLN A 106 -8.34 27.83 -41.47
C GLN A 106 -6.87 27.40 -41.46
N ARG A 107 -6.52 26.32 -42.19
CA ARG A 107 -5.11 25.89 -42.29
C ARG A 107 -4.22 26.93 -42.97
N LYS A 108 -4.74 27.62 -43.98
CA LYS A 108 -4.00 28.70 -44.64
C LYS A 108 -3.76 29.86 -43.68
N GLN A 109 -4.78 30.27 -42.92
CA GLN A 109 -4.64 31.31 -41.90
C GLN A 109 -3.61 30.92 -40.83
N GLU A 110 -3.60 29.66 -40.38
CA GLU A 110 -2.57 29.16 -39.46
C GLU A 110 -1.18 29.16 -40.10
N MET A 111 -1.03 28.72 -41.36
CA MET A 111 0.24 28.83 -42.09
C MET A 111 0.72 30.27 -42.23
N ASP A 112 -0.17 31.21 -42.53
CA ASP A 112 0.14 32.62 -42.67
C ASP A 112 0.57 33.24 -41.33
N LYS A 113 0.05 32.75 -40.19
CA LYS A 113 0.58 33.13 -38.85
C LYS A 113 2.00 32.63 -38.64
N TYR A 114 2.30 31.41 -39.09
CA TYR A 114 3.63 30.81 -38.93
C TYR A 114 4.64 31.27 -39.99
N SER A 115 4.20 31.90 -41.08
CA SER A 115 5.09 32.37 -42.15
C SER A 115 6.09 33.41 -41.65
N VAL A 116 5.68 34.28 -40.73
CA VAL A 116 6.55 35.29 -40.10
C VAL A 116 7.75 34.64 -39.40
N TYR A 117 7.53 33.50 -38.74
CA TYR A 117 8.60 32.76 -38.07
C TYR A 117 9.49 32.04 -39.07
N LYS A 118 8.92 31.53 -40.17
CA LYS A 118 9.69 30.93 -41.25
C LYS A 118 10.61 31.95 -41.91
N ASP A 119 10.09 33.12 -42.28
CA ASP A 119 10.88 34.20 -42.89
C ASP A 119 12.00 34.67 -41.94
N PHE A 120 11.70 34.77 -40.64
CA PHE A 120 12.70 35.07 -39.63
C PHE A 120 13.79 33.99 -39.53
N LEU A 121 13.43 32.71 -39.57
CA LEU A 121 14.39 31.60 -39.51
C LEU A 121 15.26 31.51 -40.77
N ASP A 122 14.65 31.73 -41.94
CA ASP A 122 15.34 31.77 -43.23
C ASP A 122 16.32 32.96 -43.31
N GLU A 123 16.04 34.07 -42.62
CA GLU A 123 16.98 35.18 -42.47
C GLU A 123 18.05 34.86 -41.41
N ALA A 124 17.66 34.28 -40.27
CA ALA A 124 18.57 33.93 -39.19
C ALA A 124 19.63 32.92 -39.64
N VAL A 125 19.27 31.94 -40.48
CA VAL A 125 20.20 30.89 -40.93
C VAL A 125 21.38 31.47 -41.73
N LYS A 126 21.18 32.58 -42.46
CA LYS A 126 22.23 33.28 -43.23
C LYS A 126 23.37 33.80 -42.35
N TYR A 127 23.10 34.05 -41.08
CA TYR A 127 24.11 34.50 -40.10
C TYR A 127 24.72 33.34 -39.31
N THR A 128 24.37 32.09 -39.65
CA THR A 128 24.85 30.88 -38.98
C THR A 128 25.69 30.03 -39.93
N GLN A 129 26.27 28.96 -39.40
CA GLN A 129 27.06 27.98 -40.14
C GLN A 129 26.22 26.84 -40.77
N PHE A 130 24.89 26.89 -40.68
CA PHE A 130 24.00 25.85 -41.19
C PHE A 130 23.65 26.08 -42.66
N GLU A 131 23.52 24.99 -43.43
CA GLU A 131 23.23 25.04 -44.87
C GLU A 131 21.81 25.54 -45.15
N ASP A 132 20.84 25.10 -44.34
CA ASP A 132 19.44 25.48 -44.43
C ASP A 132 18.75 25.53 -43.06
N THR A 133 17.55 26.11 -43.05
CA THR A 133 16.71 26.25 -41.85
C THR A 133 16.42 24.90 -41.21
N ASP A 134 16.22 23.85 -42.02
CA ASP A 134 15.94 22.50 -41.54
C ASP A 134 17.16 21.90 -40.81
N ALA A 135 18.39 22.08 -41.31
CA ALA A 135 19.62 21.64 -40.65
C ALA A 135 19.82 22.35 -39.31
N MET A 136 19.54 23.66 -39.25
CA MET A 136 19.57 24.46 -38.03
C MET A 136 18.55 23.95 -37.00
N VAL A 137 17.29 23.74 -37.41
CA VAL A 137 16.22 23.22 -36.54
C VAL A 137 16.56 21.82 -36.04
N ASN A 138 16.98 20.91 -36.92
CA ASN A 138 17.41 19.56 -36.56
C ASN A 138 18.56 19.56 -35.54
N HIS A 139 19.50 20.50 -35.66
CA HIS A 139 20.58 20.65 -34.68
C HIS A 139 20.04 21.10 -33.31
N PHE A 140 19.13 22.08 -33.28
CA PHE A 140 18.50 22.52 -32.04
C PHE A 140 17.64 21.45 -31.39
N GLU A 141 16.88 20.67 -32.17
CA GLU A 141 16.11 19.54 -31.65
C GLU A 141 17.01 18.48 -31.03
N LYS A 142 18.14 18.15 -31.66
CA LYS A 142 19.16 17.27 -31.08
C LYS A 142 19.70 17.83 -29.77
N LEU A 143 20.05 19.12 -29.74
CA LEU A 143 20.52 19.80 -28.52
C LEU A 143 19.47 19.79 -27.41
N LEU A 144 18.21 20.04 -27.73
CA LEU A 144 17.08 19.97 -26.78
C LEU A 144 16.94 18.56 -26.23
N SER A 145 16.95 17.53 -27.08
CA SER A 145 16.90 16.13 -26.67
C SER A 145 18.07 15.74 -25.76
N ILE A 146 19.29 16.18 -26.10
CA ILE A 146 20.48 15.95 -25.26
C ILE A 146 20.31 16.66 -23.91
N ARG A 147 19.86 17.91 -23.90
CA ARG A 147 19.62 18.68 -22.68
C ARG A 147 18.61 18.00 -21.77
N GLU A 148 17.51 17.48 -22.33
CA GLU A 148 16.50 16.74 -21.57
C GLU A 148 17.06 15.45 -20.97
N LYS A 149 17.81 14.67 -21.75
CA LYS A 149 18.49 13.45 -21.26
C LYS A 149 19.49 13.78 -20.14
N LEU A 150 20.25 14.86 -20.28
CA LEU A 150 21.20 15.32 -19.26
C LEU A 150 20.46 15.78 -17.99
N ARG A 151 19.36 16.54 -18.11
CA ARG A 151 18.53 16.93 -16.98
C ARG A 151 17.96 15.72 -16.25
N ALA A 152 17.38 14.77 -16.97
CA ALA A 152 16.83 13.55 -16.37
C ALA A 152 17.91 12.74 -15.62
N LYS A 153 19.11 12.60 -16.22
CA LYS A 153 20.25 11.96 -15.59
C LYS A 153 20.70 12.70 -14.32
N GLU A 154 20.73 14.03 -14.38
CA GLU A 154 21.11 14.88 -13.25
C GLU A 154 20.11 14.77 -12.10
N THR A 155 18.81 14.86 -12.39
CA THR A 155 17.77 14.67 -11.38
C THR A 155 17.89 13.31 -10.70
N LYS A 156 18.05 12.23 -11.48
CA LYS A 156 18.24 10.88 -10.93
C LYS A 156 19.50 10.76 -10.07
N ARG A 157 20.59 11.45 -10.46
CA ARG A 157 21.83 11.49 -9.68
C ARG A 157 21.62 12.23 -8.36
N GLN A 158 20.92 13.37 -8.38
CA GLN A 158 20.61 14.16 -7.19
C GLN A 158 19.69 13.40 -6.24
N GLU A 159 18.67 12.71 -6.75
CA GLU A 159 17.80 11.84 -5.95
C GLU A 159 18.61 10.72 -5.28
N LYS A 160 19.49 10.03 -6.03
CA LYS A 160 20.36 9.00 -5.47
C LYS A 160 21.28 9.57 -4.39
N GLN A 161 21.88 10.73 -4.63
CA GLN A 161 22.76 11.39 -3.66
C GLN A 161 21.98 11.81 -2.40
N SER A 162 20.77 12.34 -2.56
CA SER A 162 19.88 12.71 -1.45
C SER A 162 19.53 11.48 -0.63
N GLN A 163 19.17 10.37 -1.27
CA GLN A 163 18.88 9.11 -0.58
C GLN A 163 20.11 8.59 0.17
N GLN A 164 21.29 8.62 -0.44
CA GLN A 164 22.54 8.21 0.21
C GLN A 164 22.87 9.09 1.43
N ARG A 165 22.64 10.41 1.34
CA ARG A 165 22.83 11.32 2.48
C ARG A 165 21.87 11.00 3.62
N LYS A 166 20.59 10.73 3.33
CA LYS A 166 19.61 10.32 4.35
C LYS A 166 20.04 9.03 5.04
N THR A 167 20.40 8.01 4.27
CA THR A 167 20.87 6.73 4.84
C THR A 167 22.14 6.91 5.67
N LEU A 168 23.07 7.77 5.25
CA LEU A 168 24.27 8.07 6.04
C LEU A 168 23.90 8.75 7.37
N GLN A 169 23.00 9.73 7.33
CA GLN A 169 22.53 10.43 8.53
C GLN A 169 21.85 9.46 9.51
N GLU A 170 20.96 8.59 9.03
CA GLU A 170 20.30 7.57 9.85
C GLU A 170 21.30 6.61 10.51
N LEU A 171 22.35 6.22 9.78
CA LEU A 171 23.42 5.38 10.33
C LEU A 171 24.26 6.12 11.38
N GLU A 172 24.54 7.40 11.17
CA GLU A 172 25.26 8.24 12.14
C GLU A 172 24.44 8.44 13.41
N GLU A 173 23.15 8.76 13.29
CA GLU A 173 22.21 8.89 14.42
C GLU A 173 22.12 7.58 15.21
N ARG A 174 21.98 6.45 14.52
CA ARG A 174 21.96 5.13 15.17
C ARG A 174 23.28 4.81 15.87
N ARG A 175 24.41 5.14 15.27
CA ARG A 175 25.73 4.97 15.87
C ARG A 175 25.87 5.83 17.13
N GLN A 176 25.46 7.10 17.08
CA GLN A 176 25.50 8.00 18.23
C GLN A 176 24.60 7.50 19.37
N LEU A 177 23.42 6.99 19.05
CA LEU A 177 22.54 6.37 20.05
C LEU A 177 23.20 5.16 20.73
N LEU A 178 23.84 4.27 19.95
CA LEU A 178 24.54 3.12 20.52
C LEU A 178 25.73 3.53 21.39
N LEU A 179 26.50 4.52 20.96
CA LEU A 179 27.61 5.05 21.76
C LEU A 179 27.12 5.61 23.10
N THR A 180 26.07 6.43 23.08
CA THR A 180 25.51 6.99 24.32
C THR A 180 24.92 5.92 25.23
N GLN A 181 24.29 4.87 24.69
CA GLN A 181 23.83 3.72 25.47
C GLN A 181 25.00 3.00 26.15
N HIS A 182 26.07 2.71 25.40
CA HIS A 182 27.25 2.07 25.98
C HIS A 182 27.96 2.96 27.01
N ASP A 183 28.04 4.28 26.79
CA ASP A 183 28.64 5.19 27.76
C ASP A 183 27.86 5.20 29.09
N VAL A 184 26.52 5.12 29.03
CA VAL A 184 25.67 5.00 30.22
C VAL A 184 25.90 3.66 30.93
N GLU A 185 25.93 2.55 30.19
CA GLU A 185 26.19 1.22 30.75
C GLU A 185 27.57 1.14 31.41
N MET A 186 28.61 1.66 30.73
CA MET A 186 29.97 1.73 31.25
C MET A 186 30.04 2.56 32.52
N SER A 187 29.36 3.71 32.56
CA SER A 187 29.30 4.57 33.75
C SER A 187 28.63 3.86 34.92
N LYS A 188 27.56 3.09 34.67
CA LYS A 188 26.88 2.30 35.69
C LYS A 188 27.77 1.19 36.24
N LEU A 189 28.42 0.41 35.37
CA LEU A 189 29.34 -0.65 35.76
C LEU A 189 30.55 -0.11 36.55
N GLN A 190 31.07 1.05 36.14
CA GLN A 190 32.15 1.72 36.86
C GLN A 190 31.71 2.13 38.27
N ALA A 191 30.51 2.71 38.43
CA ALA A 191 29.97 3.06 39.73
C ALA A 191 29.74 1.83 40.64
N GLU A 192 29.27 0.71 40.09
CA GLU A 192 29.12 -0.56 40.82
C GLU A 192 30.48 -1.13 41.25
N LEU A 193 31.48 -1.05 40.37
CA LEU A 193 32.86 -1.47 40.67
C LEU A 193 33.46 -0.63 41.80
N ASP A 194 33.33 0.70 41.72
CA ASP A 194 33.89 1.61 42.72
C ASP A 194 33.20 1.44 44.08
N ARG A 195 31.89 1.20 44.09
CA ARG A 195 31.16 0.85 45.32
C ARG A 195 31.66 -0.45 45.93
N THR A 196 31.81 -1.50 45.11
CA THR A 196 32.27 -2.81 45.58
C THR A 196 33.70 -2.72 46.12
N ARG A 197 34.57 -1.95 45.47
CA ARG A 197 35.93 -1.67 45.95
C ARG A 197 35.92 -0.93 47.29
N ALA A 198 35.12 0.12 47.42
CA ALA A 198 35.01 0.86 48.68
C ALA A 198 34.50 -0.03 49.84
N GLU A 199 33.55 -0.93 49.56
CA GLU A 199 33.08 -1.92 50.54
C GLU A 199 34.18 -2.93 50.91
N ALA A 200 34.94 -3.43 49.92
CA ALA A 200 36.06 -4.32 50.16
C ALA A 200 37.17 -3.65 51.01
N ASP A 201 37.54 -2.41 50.70
CA ASP A 201 38.53 -1.63 51.43
C ASP A 201 38.09 -1.38 52.89
N ALA A 202 36.80 -1.11 53.09
CA ALA A 202 36.23 -0.97 54.43
C ALA A 202 36.31 -2.26 55.25
N TRP A 203 36.03 -3.40 54.62
CA TRP A 203 36.18 -4.72 55.25
C TRP A 203 37.64 -5.07 55.53
N GLU A 204 38.55 -4.80 54.60
CA GLU A 204 39.98 -5.01 54.79
C GLU A 204 40.51 -4.17 55.96
N THR A 205 40.10 -2.91 56.04
CA THR A 205 40.45 -2.03 57.16
C THR A 205 39.96 -2.59 58.50
N LYS A 206 38.70 -3.03 58.58
CA LYS A 206 38.14 -3.65 59.79
C LYS A 206 38.89 -4.92 60.18
N LEU A 207 39.18 -5.78 59.20
CA LEU A 207 39.91 -7.03 59.41
C LEU A 207 41.33 -6.76 59.91
N ASN A 208 42.03 -5.80 59.32
CA ASN A 208 43.36 -5.39 59.75
C ASN A 208 43.35 -4.80 61.17
N HIS A 209 42.36 -3.99 61.51
CA HIS A 209 42.21 -3.47 62.88
C HIS A 209 41.95 -4.59 63.90
N SER A 210 41.07 -5.54 63.58
CA SER A 210 40.82 -6.72 64.42
C SER A 210 42.07 -7.56 64.61
N ARG A 211 42.82 -7.83 63.53
CA ARG A 211 44.11 -8.54 63.58
C ARG A 211 45.12 -7.81 64.46
N GLN A 212 45.30 -6.50 64.27
CA GLN A 212 46.20 -5.69 65.10
C GLN A 212 45.81 -5.76 66.59
N THR A 213 44.52 -5.71 66.88
CA THR A 213 44.00 -5.79 68.26
C THR A 213 44.26 -7.17 68.87
N ALA A 214 44.00 -8.24 68.13
CA ALA A 214 44.29 -9.61 68.56
C ALA A 214 45.78 -9.82 68.82
N THR A 215 46.67 -9.29 67.96
CA THR A 215 48.12 -9.34 68.17
C THR A 215 48.54 -8.58 69.43
N LYS A 216 47.97 -7.39 69.68
CA LYS A 216 48.23 -6.63 70.91
C LYS A 216 47.77 -7.40 72.16
N GLN A 217 46.56 -7.97 72.15
CA GLN A 217 46.05 -8.77 73.25
C GLN A 217 46.90 -10.03 73.50
N ALA A 218 47.33 -10.72 72.45
CA ALA A 218 48.21 -11.88 72.56
C ALA A 218 49.57 -11.49 73.17
N LEU A 219 50.12 -10.34 72.79
CA LEU A 219 51.36 -9.81 73.38
C LEU A 219 51.19 -9.47 74.86
N GLU A 220 50.13 -8.76 75.24
CA GLU A 220 49.86 -8.43 76.64
C GLU A 220 49.62 -9.67 77.48
N LEU A 221 48.88 -10.66 76.97
CA LEU A 221 48.71 -11.94 77.65
C LEU A 221 50.06 -12.64 77.87
N SER A 222 50.93 -12.66 76.85
CA SER A 222 52.28 -13.20 76.98
C SER A 222 53.09 -12.48 78.07
N ARG A 223 53.01 -11.14 78.14
CA ARG A 223 53.67 -10.34 79.19
C ARG A 223 53.16 -10.68 80.59
N VAL A 224 51.84 -10.77 80.78
CA VAL A 224 51.23 -11.16 82.06
C VAL A 224 51.70 -12.56 82.47
N ARG A 225 51.65 -13.53 81.53
CA ARG A 225 52.14 -14.89 81.77
C ARG A 225 53.59 -14.91 82.25
N MET A 226 54.47 -14.19 81.57
CA MET A 226 55.89 -14.11 81.95
C MET A 226 56.09 -13.42 83.31
N ALA A 227 55.38 -12.32 83.58
CA ALA A 227 55.48 -11.61 84.85
C ALA A 227 55.00 -12.48 86.03
N THR A 228 53.87 -13.17 85.85
CA THR A 228 53.34 -14.13 86.83
C THR A 228 54.32 -15.26 87.08
N LEU A 229 54.85 -15.88 86.03
CA LEU A 229 55.82 -16.97 86.16
C LEU A 229 57.05 -16.51 86.96
N ASN A 230 57.63 -15.37 86.60
CA ASN A 230 58.78 -14.79 87.29
C ASN A 230 58.49 -14.50 88.78
N MET A 231 57.28 -14.02 89.10
CA MET A 231 56.87 -13.81 90.49
C MET A 231 56.70 -15.13 91.24
N TYR A 232 56.08 -16.14 90.61
CA TYR A 232 55.89 -17.47 91.21
C TYR A 232 57.23 -18.12 91.54
N GLU A 233 58.18 -18.11 90.61
CA GLU A 233 59.54 -18.60 90.83
C GLU A 233 60.23 -17.87 92.00
N LYS A 234 60.06 -16.54 92.12
CA LYS A 234 60.59 -15.76 93.26
C LYS A 234 59.99 -16.13 94.62
N THR A 235 58.77 -16.69 94.66
CA THR A 235 58.20 -17.25 95.90
C THR A 235 58.78 -18.61 96.28
N GLY A 236 59.72 -19.15 95.49
CA GLY A 236 60.28 -20.49 95.64
C GLY A 236 59.44 -21.58 94.97
N GLY A 237 58.47 -21.19 94.13
CA GLY A 237 57.68 -22.10 93.32
C GLY A 237 58.53 -22.85 92.30
N LYS A 238 58.22 -24.13 92.07
CA LYS A 238 58.90 -24.96 91.05
C LYS A 238 58.03 -25.05 89.81
N VAL A 239 58.64 -24.82 88.65
CA VAL A 239 57.98 -24.88 87.35
C VAL A 239 58.27 -26.22 86.70
N GLY A 240 57.23 -26.97 86.34
CA GLY A 240 57.34 -28.31 85.76
C GLY A 240 57.83 -29.41 86.72
N GLY A 241 57.71 -30.67 86.29
CA GLY A 241 58.00 -31.85 87.11
C GLY A 241 56.81 -32.32 87.95
N ALA A 242 56.98 -33.40 88.73
CA ALA A 242 55.89 -34.07 89.44
C ALA A 242 55.19 -33.19 90.50
N ASP A 243 55.94 -32.29 91.14
CA ASP A 243 55.43 -31.40 92.20
C ASP A 243 55.35 -29.91 91.78
N GLY A 244 55.70 -29.61 90.53
CA GLY A 244 55.74 -28.24 90.00
C GLY A 244 54.43 -27.83 89.33
N VAL A 245 54.16 -26.52 89.31
CA VAL A 245 53.04 -25.97 88.54
C VAL A 245 53.44 -25.87 87.07
N ASP A 246 52.50 -26.16 86.16
CA ASP A 246 52.74 -26.04 84.72
C ASP A 246 53.10 -24.60 84.32
N MET A 247 54.05 -24.46 83.40
CA MET A 247 54.57 -23.15 82.97
C MET A 247 53.48 -22.28 82.33
N HIS A 248 52.48 -22.89 81.67
CA HIS A 248 51.38 -22.20 81.01
C HIS A 248 50.14 -22.05 81.89
N ASP A 249 50.07 -22.73 83.04
CA ASP A 249 48.98 -22.55 84.02
C ASP A 249 49.19 -21.30 84.89
N THR A 250 48.91 -20.15 84.30
CA THR A 250 49.02 -18.84 84.95
C THR A 250 48.06 -18.69 86.14
N VAL A 251 46.92 -19.36 86.11
CA VAL A 251 45.89 -19.25 87.16
C VAL A 251 46.41 -19.92 88.43
N GLN A 252 46.92 -21.15 88.30
CA GLN A 252 47.47 -21.87 89.45
C GLN A 252 48.71 -21.17 90.02
N GLN A 253 49.57 -20.59 89.17
CA GLN A 253 50.72 -19.78 89.62
C GLN A 253 50.26 -18.57 90.44
N LEU A 254 49.25 -17.83 89.97
CA LEU A 254 48.69 -16.67 90.71
C LEU A 254 48.09 -17.08 92.06
N ASP A 255 47.37 -18.20 92.12
CA ASP A 255 46.80 -18.70 93.37
C ASP A 255 47.88 -19.03 94.40
N LYS A 256 48.98 -19.65 93.97
CA LYS A 256 50.14 -19.92 94.85
C LYS A 256 50.81 -18.63 95.33
N ILE A 257 51.00 -17.66 94.43
CA ILE A 257 51.53 -16.33 94.79
C ILE A 257 50.61 -15.66 95.83
N LYS A 258 49.28 -15.71 95.64
CA LYS A 258 48.31 -15.13 96.58
C LYS A 258 48.40 -15.78 97.95
N VAL A 259 48.45 -17.11 98.03
CA VAL A 259 48.61 -17.83 99.30
C VAL A 259 49.93 -17.45 99.98
N PHE A 260 51.02 -17.34 99.21
CA PHE A 260 52.30 -16.89 99.73
C PHE A 260 52.22 -15.48 100.33
N ILE A 261 51.63 -14.51 99.62
CA ILE A 261 51.47 -13.13 100.10
C ILE A 261 50.61 -13.10 101.37
N LEU A 262 49.48 -13.80 101.40
CA LEU A 262 48.59 -13.85 102.57
C LEU A 262 49.31 -14.42 103.80
N LYS A 263 50.00 -15.55 103.63
CA LYS A 263 50.77 -16.19 104.71
C LYS A 263 51.85 -15.26 105.24
N ASN A 264 52.64 -14.63 104.37
CA ASN A 264 53.68 -13.70 104.81
C ASN A 264 53.11 -12.45 105.47
N THR A 265 51.96 -11.95 104.99
CA THR A 265 51.27 -10.81 105.62
C THR A 265 50.76 -11.16 107.02
N GLU A 266 50.23 -12.37 107.20
CA GLU A 266 49.82 -12.88 108.51
C GLU A 266 51.01 -13.00 109.46
N ILE A 267 52.11 -13.62 109.02
CA ILE A 267 53.37 -13.71 109.79
C ILE A 267 53.87 -12.31 110.17
N LEU A 268 53.86 -11.34 109.25
CA LEU A 268 54.28 -9.97 109.54
C LEU A 268 53.34 -9.28 110.55
N LYS A 269 52.02 -9.49 110.46
CA LYS A 269 51.06 -8.96 111.44
C LYS A 269 51.27 -9.58 112.81
N GLU A 270 51.53 -10.88 112.89
CA GLU A 270 51.88 -11.56 114.14
C GLU A 270 53.16 -10.99 114.73
N TYR A 271 54.20 -10.86 113.91
CA TYR A 271 55.47 -10.26 114.32
C TYR A 271 55.30 -8.82 114.83
N GLN A 272 54.50 -8.00 114.14
CA GLN A 272 54.18 -6.63 114.59
C GLN A 272 53.37 -6.61 115.90
N LYS A 273 52.47 -7.57 116.12
CA LYS A 273 51.76 -7.70 117.40
C LYS A 273 52.73 -8.09 118.52
N SER A 274 53.65 -9.02 118.27
CA SER A 274 54.69 -9.40 119.23
C SER A 274 55.58 -8.22 119.60
N LEU A 275 55.99 -7.40 118.63
CA LEU A 275 56.73 -6.15 118.87
C LEU A 275 55.96 -5.17 119.77
N ARG A 276 54.66 -4.96 119.52
CA ARG A 276 53.82 -4.08 120.36
C ARG A 276 53.67 -4.62 121.78
N GLN A 277 53.49 -5.93 121.94
CA GLN A 277 53.41 -6.58 123.25
C GLN A 277 54.74 -6.52 124.01
N ASP A 278 55.88 -6.58 123.33
CA ASP A 278 57.18 -6.40 123.96
C ASP A 278 57.44 -4.95 124.39
N ASP A 279 56.93 -3.97 123.65
CA ASP A 279 56.96 -2.56 124.05
C ASP A 279 56.00 -2.28 125.23
N GLU A 280 54.82 -2.90 125.28
CA GLU A 280 53.89 -2.86 126.42
C GLU A 280 54.49 -3.53 127.67
N LYS A 281 55.14 -4.70 127.54
CA LYS A 281 55.84 -5.37 128.65
C LYS A 281 57.04 -4.57 129.18
N LYS A 282 57.72 -3.80 128.33
CA LYS A 282 58.79 -2.87 128.77
C LYS A 282 58.21 -1.67 129.56
N GLN A 283 57.02 -1.19 129.21
CA GLN A 283 56.31 -0.16 129.97
C GLN A 283 55.73 -0.67 131.30
N GLU A 284 55.33 -1.95 131.40
CA GLU A 284 54.91 -2.55 132.68
C GLU A 284 56.09 -2.82 133.63
N ARG A 285 57.26 -3.23 133.11
CA ARG A 285 58.49 -3.44 133.92
C ARG A 285 59.06 -2.15 134.53
N THR A 286 58.66 -0.98 134.04
CA THR A 286 59.06 0.32 134.59
C THR A 286 58.13 0.83 135.70
N ARG A 287 57.05 0.10 136.04
CA ARG A 287 55.97 0.58 136.93
C ARG A 287 55.78 -0.14 138.27
N THR A 288 56.64 -1.04 138.73
CA THR A 288 56.48 -1.66 140.09
C THR A 288 57.76 -1.78 140.95
N PRO A 289 57.70 -1.58 142.29
CA PRO A 289 58.80 -1.06 143.13
C PRO A 289 59.40 -2.07 144.14
N VAL A 290 60.68 -1.89 144.53
CA VAL A 290 61.35 -2.69 145.58
C VAL A 290 61.56 -1.87 146.86
N LYS A 291 60.90 -2.31 147.95
CA LYS A 291 61.10 -1.87 149.34
C LYS A 291 62.17 -2.73 150.03
N GLY A 292 63.19 -2.08 150.61
CA GLY A 292 63.64 -2.19 152.01
C GLY A 292 64.34 -3.46 152.54
N LYS A 293 65.58 -3.28 153.06
CA LYS A 293 66.03 -3.42 154.48
C LYS A 293 67.57 -3.62 154.54
N GLU A 294 68.34 -2.66 155.08
CA GLU A 294 68.79 -2.53 156.49
C GLU A 294 69.75 -3.63 156.98
N ASN A 295 71.03 -3.32 157.29
CA ASN A 295 71.49 -2.94 158.65
C ASN A 295 73.03 -2.84 158.83
N LYS A 296 73.41 -1.79 159.57
CA LYS A 296 74.48 -1.62 160.60
C LYS A 296 75.95 -1.96 160.29
N ALA A 297 76.79 -0.93 160.23
CA ALA A 297 77.55 -0.39 161.37
C ALA A 297 77.90 1.09 161.09
#